data_AF-A0A510KM42-F1
#
_entry.id   AF-A0A510KM42-F1
#
_cell.length_a   1.000
_cell.length_b   1.000
_cell.length_c   1.000
_cell.angle_alpha   90.00
_cell.angle_beta   90.00
_cell.angle_gamma   90.00
#
_symmetry.space_group_name_H-M   'P 1'
#
loop_
_entity.id
_entity.type
_entity.pdbx_description
1 polymer ?
#
loop_
_entity_poly.entity_id
_entity_poly.type
_entity_poly.pdbx_seq_one_letter_code
_entity_poly.pdbx_strand_id
1 'polypeptide(L)'
;MSGNVVERIDVGGEFVTKKLDSIIEAGKEKIKKWKKMEIGVLALINTVVGFNASAEPLNLPKEYSENITVKGQEKDVFDYDFNSDGINEKVVVTYNVVDNLIGAVVSIYTNQGGKEILTYQIAFDKKFNVMELQAMQKMFDKVKEYYPEYSKNIQPDETRYIKIYGDNRNNDIVFDKVKFNNHAPENTNNFLFIKKGSSLLEAPNGNAVAHLSFSEKPEILFDMVSDAANNQTKWYFTEFTKRISTNVSKKTNKDKNGKVVAENPTTVRGFIAGSEDNVSQRGFHWDKMIRKIEIVNKFIDTAIKANEELYIVTEYRPLSRDKPSEKDRFGNKNNQSIVGYTSSKKEGEKINIPDQTIFKIIGEENNMLKIETPFYGGPYFIEKQEGAYKKVENIKGEVNKFIAIDPNSQTEVLFQRIPETEKYEVVTYSYVTTGKDGWGSYETPHGAFLIAFTRPYMTFTRHAREGDKTLPGRSDLTIGGSARYAVRFSGGGYMHGIPVGLNFRGSTLNTGTAHKIGTYKDSHKCVRHFDDQIEFIVKWINADSKIRDRDNTIPEEPVIAVVL
;
A
#
# COMPACT_ATOMS: atom_id res chain seq x y z
N MET A 1 57.30 -19.89 12.83
CA MET A 1 56.87 -19.88 11.41
C MET A 1 55.86 -21.01 11.26
N SER A 2 54.56 -20.68 11.33
CA SER A 2 53.62 -20.56 10.19
C SER A 2 53.11 -21.94 9.73
N GLY A 3 51.88 -22.35 10.03
CA GLY A 3 50.59 -21.94 9.40
C GLY A 3 50.12 -23.14 8.55
N ASN A 4 48.86 -23.51 8.32
CA ASN A 4 47.53 -22.91 8.42
C ASN A 4 46.49 -24.07 8.46
N VAL A 5 45.48 -24.01 9.33
CA VAL A 5 44.06 -23.62 9.07
C VAL A 5 43.16 -24.74 8.54
N VAL A 6 42.07 -24.92 9.29
CA VAL A 6 40.94 -25.84 9.18
C VAL A 6 39.95 -25.33 8.12
N GLU A 7 39.38 -26.22 7.30
CA GLU A 7 38.19 -25.92 6.49
C GLU A 7 36.95 -26.66 6.98
N ARG A 8 35.87 -25.89 7.15
CA ARG A 8 34.51 -26.27 7.51
C ARG A 8 33.79 -26.82 6.28
N ILE A 9 33.00 -27.87 6.45
CA ILE A 9 32.03 -28.32 5.44
C ILE A 9 30.70 -27.61 5.70
N ASP A 10 30.28 -26.85 4.69
CA ASP A 10 29.05 -26.06 4.60
C ASP A 10 27.96 -26.93 3.95
N VAL A 11 26.86 -27.22 4.67
CA VAL A 11 25.69 -27.94 4.14
C VAL A 11 24.46 -27.10 4.44
N GLY A 12 24.08 -26.22 3.51
CA GLY A 12 22.88 -25.39 3.66
C GLY A 12 22.47 -24.57 2.43
N GLY A 13 23.38 -24.29 1.50
CA GLY A 13 23.08 -23.46 0.31
C GLY A 13 22.59 -24.22 -0.94
N GLU A 14 22.94 -25.50 -1.09
CA GLU A 14 22.84 -26.18 -2.40
C GLU A 14 21.46 -26.81 -2.70
N PHE A 15 20.63 -27.04 -1.68
CA PHE A 15 19.34 -27.71 -1.83
C PHE A 15 18.20 -26.73 -2.19
N VAL A 16 18.34 -25.45 -1.80
CA VAL A 16 17.34 -24.39 -2.06
C VAL A 16 17.51 -23.82 -3.49
N THR A 17 18.75 -23.68 -3.96
CA THR A 17 19.06 -23.23 -5.33
C THR A 17 18.58 -24.23 -6.38
N LYS A 18 18.84 -25.52 -6.21
CA LYS A 18 18.38 -26.57 -7.14
C LYS A 18 16.85 -26.62 -7.29
N LYS A 19 16.12 -26.36 -6.20
CA LYS A 19 14.64 -26.31 -6.24
C LYS A 19 14.16 -25.08 -7.01
N LEU A 20 14.78 -23.93 -6.82
CA LEU A 20 14.48 -22.69 -7.55
C LEU A 20 14.78 -22.83 -9.05
N ASP A 21 15.95 -23.38 -9.41
CA ASP A 21 16.37 -23.60 -10.79
C ASP A 21 15.46 -24.60 -11.52
N SER A 22 15.01 -25.66 -10.83
CA SER A 22 14.06 -26.62 -11.39
C SER A 22 12.68 -26.02 -11.67
N ILE A 23 12.24 -25.05 -10.85
CA ILE A 23 10.98 -24.32 -11.04
C ILE A 23 11.10 -23.34 -12.22
N ILE A 24 12.25 -22.68 -12.36
CA ILE A 24 12.59 -21.81 -13.49
C ILE A 24 12.57 -22.61 -14.81
N GLU A 25 13.21 -23.78 -14.84
CA GLU A 25 13.22 -24.65 -16.02
C GLU A 25 11.83 -25.24 -16.34
N ALA A 26 11.05 -25.62 -15.33
CA ALA A 26 9.67 -26.08 -15.53
C ALA A 26 8.74 -24.97 -16.07
N GLY A 27 8.97 -23.72 -15.67
CA GLY A 27 8.30 -22.54 -16.22
C GLY A 27 8.65 -22.33 -17.70
N LYS A 28 9.94 -22.43 -18.06
CA LYS A 28 10.42 -22.35 -19.45
C LYS A 28 9.84 -23.46 -20.33
N GLU A 29 9.76 -24.69 -19.83
CA GLU A 29 9.16 -25.83 -20.53
C GLU A 29 7.64 -25.65 -20.77
N LYS A 30 6.88 -25.13 -19.79
CA LYS A 30 5.45 -24.85 -19.96
C LYS A 30 5.19 -23.77 -21.01
N ILE A 31 5.99 -22.71 -21.01
CA ILE A 31 5.97 -21.66 -22.04
C ILE A 31 6.27 -22.27 -23.42
N LYS A 32 7.24 -23.19 -23.52
CA LYS A 32 7.58 -23.90 -24.76
C LYS A 32 6.46 -24.83 -25.25
N LYS A 33 5.69 -25.46 -24.34
CA LYS A 33 4.59 -26.37 -24.66
C LYS A 33 3.34 -25.63 -25.15
N TRP A 34 3.12 -24.41 -24.68
CA TRP A 34 2.07 -23.50 -25.14
C TRP A 34 2.27 -23.02 -26.59
N LYS A 35 3.52 -23.03 -27.11
CA LYS A 35 3.86 -22.65 -28.50
C LYS A 35 3.13 -23.46 -29.59
N LYS A 36 2.45 -24.56 -29.26
CA LYS A 36 1.85 -25.50 -30.22
C LYS A 36 0.31 -25.49 -30.29
N MET A 37 -0.41 -24.69 -29.50
CA MET A 37 -1.89 -24.67 -29.51
C MET A 37 -2.46 -23.25 -29.66
N GLU A 38 -3.24 -23.09 -30.74
CA GLU A 38 -4.20 -22.02 -31.08
C GLU A 38 -3.66 -20.65 -31.54
N ILE A 39 -4.01 -20.30 -32.79
CA ILE A 39 -3.31 -19.41 -33.73
C ILE A 39 -3.79 -17.93 -33.68
N GLY A 40 -4.70 -17.55 -32.80
CA GLY A 40 -5.25 -16.16 -32.76
C GLY A 40 -4.54 -15.18 -31.81
N VAL A 41 -3.72 -15.69 -30.89
CA VAL A 41 -3.17 -14.93 -29.74
C VAL A 41 -1.64 -14.91 -29.75
N LEU A 42 -1.01 -15.64 -30.68
CA LEU A 42 0.38 -16.11 -30.57
C LEU A 42 1.42 -15.30 -31.36
N ALA A 43 1.18 -14.03 -31.68
CA ALA A 43 2.18 -13.17 -32.34
C ALA A 43 3.20 -12.52 -31.37
N LEU A 44 3.19 -12.90 -30.08
CA LEU A 44 3.69 -12.02 -29.01
C LEU A 44 4.76 -12.60 -28.07
N ILE A 45 5.37 -13.77 -28.33
CA ILE A 45 6.44 -14.27 -27.43
C ILE A 45 7.53 -15.12 -28.16
N ASN A 46 8.75 -14.60 -28.29
CA ASN A 46 10.02 -15.37 -28.37
C ASN A 46 11.30 -14.69 -27.77
N THR A 47 11.87 -15.33 -26.73
CA THR A 47 13.31 -15.63 -26.39
C THR A 47 14.24 -14.76 -25.50
N VAL A 48 14.32 -15.13 -24.19
CA VAL A 48 15.04 -14.58 -22.99
C VAL A 48 16.47 -13.97 -23.14
N VAL A 49 16.77 -12.76 -22.58
CA VAL A 49 17.80 -12.33 -21.56
C VAL A 49 17.76 -10.79 -21.24
N GLY A 50 17.51 -10.41 -19.96
CA GLY A 50 18.36 -9.44 -19.21
C GLY A 50 17.91 -8.04 -18.69
N PHE A 51 17.08 -7.94 -17.61
CA PHE A 51 16.99 -6.83 -16.59
C PHE A 51 16.74 -5.36 -17.05
N ASN A 52 15.77 -4.57 -16.56
CA ASN A 52 15.63 -3.97 -15.22
C ASN A 52 14.17 -3.56 -14.91
N ALA A 53 13.86 -3.27 -13.64
CA ALA A 53 12.52 -3.14 -13.06
C ALA A 53 11.84 -1.77 -13.28
N SER A 54 10.50 -1.78 -13.38
CA SER A 54 9.60 -0.61 -13.59
C SER A 54 9.79 0.02 -14.98
N ALA A 55 8.79 -0.14 -15.86
CA ALA A 55 8.87 0.40 -17.22
C ALA A 55 8.76 1.93 -17.21
N GLU A 56 9.89 2.60 -16.99
CA GLU A 56 10.13 3.92 -17.54
C GLU A 56 9.95 3.84 -19.07
N PRO A 57 9.51 4.93 -19.73
CA PRO A 57 9.45 5.01 -21.17
C PRO A 57 10.72 4.46 -21.82
N LEU A 58 10.57 3.54 -22.76
CA LEU A 58 11.73 3.04 -23.49
C LEU A 58 12.21 4.14 -24.43
N ASN A 59 13.53 4.32 -24.47
CA ASN A 59 14.16 5.21 -25.43
C ASN A 59 14.22 4.52 -26.80
N LEU A 60 13.08 4.52 -27.50
CA LEU A 60 12.91 3.96 -28.84
C LEU A 60 12.99 5.08 -29.89
N PRO A 61 13.47 4.79 -31.11
CA PRO A 61 13.48 5.77 -32.17
C PRO A 61 12.06 6.15 -32.58
N LYS A 62 11.89 7.42 -32.96
CA LYS A 62 10.60 7.98 -33.37
C LYS A 62 10.09 7.36 -34.66
N GLU A 63 10.95 7.05 -35.62
CA GLU A 63 10.61 6.31 -36.84
C GLU A 63 10.99 4.83 -36.67
N TYR A 64 10.09 3.92 -37.06
CA TYR A 64 10.34 2.49 -36.96
C TYR A 64 11.48 2.06 -37.89
N SER A 65 12.30 1.11 -37.42
CA SER A 65 13.21 0.36 -38.28
C SER A 65 13.32 -1.09 -37.81
N GLU A 66 13.56 -2.02 -38.73
CA GLU A 66 13.72 -3.44 -38.40
C GLU A 66 14.88 -3.68 -37.41
N ASN A 67 15.89 -2.81 -37.44
CA ASN A 67 17.10 -2.87 -36.61
C ASN A 67 16.93 -2.27 -35.20
N ILE A 68 15.72 -1.90 -34.77
CA ILE A 68 15.47 -1.42 -33.41
C ILE A 68 16.01 -2.43 -32.39
N THR A 69 16.84 -1.98 -31.45
CA THR A 69 17.32 -2.81 -30.35
C THR A 69 17.15 -2.07 -29.04
N VAL A 70 16.73 -2.79 -28.00
CA VAL A 70 16.63 -2.27 -26.64
C VAL A 70 17.58 -3.07 -25.77
N LYS A 71 18.56 -2.40 -25.18
CA LYS A 71 19.61 -3.07 -24.41
C LYS A 71 19.01 -3.80 -23.21
N GLY A 72 19.28 -5.10 -23.10
CA GLY A 72 18.79 -5.94 -22.00
C GLY A 72 17.32 -6.37 -22.12
N GLN A 73 16.71 -6.18 -23.29
CA GLN A 73 15.33 -6.60 -23.50
C GLN A 73 15.19 -7.33 -24.82
N GLU A 74 14.28 -8.29 -24.84
CA GLU A 74 13.81 -8.90 -26.07
C GLU A 74 12.76 -8.03 -26.73
N LYS A 75 12.55 -8.28 -28.02
CA LYS A 75 11.45 -7.70 -28.76
C LYS A 75 10.76 -8.75 -29.62
N ASP A 76 9.45 -8.63 -29.72
CA ASP A 76 8.63 -9.24 -30.77
C ASP A 76 7.98 -8.12 -31.58
N VAL A 77 7.90 -8.30 -32.90
CA VAL A 77 7.31 -7.32 -33.80
C VAL A 77 6.24 -7.97 -34.66
N PHE A 78 5.08 -7.34 -34.75
CA PHE A 78 3.97 -7.79 -35.58
C PHE A 78 3.10 -6.62 -36.02
N ASP A 79 2.24 -6.89 -36.99
CA ASP A 79 1.25 -5.96 -37.50
C ASP A 79 -0.13 -6.28 -36.92
N TYR A 80 -0.86 -5.25 -36.48
CA TYR A 80 -2.20 -5.41 -35.92
C TYR A 80 -3.04 -4.18 -36.20
N ASP A 81 -4.30 -4.38 -36.59
CA ASP A 81 -5.30 -3.33 -36.79
C ASP A 81 -6.13 -3.16 -35.50
N PHE A 82 -5.85 -2.11 -34.74
CA PHE A 82 -6.47 -1.90 -33.42
C PHE A 82 -7.89 -1.35 -33.46
N ASN A 83 -8.24 -0.58 -34.48
CA ASN A 83 -9.53 0.10 -34.61
C ASN A 83 -10.43 -0.52 -35.69
N SER A 84 -9.97 -1.61 -36.33
CA SER A 84 -10.64 -2.30 -37.42
C SER A 84 -10.91 -1.40 -38.63
N ASP A 85 -10.02 -0.44 -38.92
CA ASP A 85 -10.14 0.48 -40.05
C ASP A 85 -9.47 -0.05 -41.34
N GLY A 86 -8.84 -1.23 -41.27
CA GLY A 86 -8.13 -1.87 -42.38
C GLY A 86 -6.66 -1.45 -42.51
N ILE A 87 -6.15 -0.60 -41.63
CA ILE A 87 -4.74 -0.17 -41.57
C ILE A 87 -4.08 -0.86 -40.38
N ASN A 88 -3.04 -1.64 -40.64
CA ASN A 88 -2.27 -2.25 -39.56
C ASN A 88 -1.28 -1.24 -38.97
N GLU A 89 -1.26 -1.14 -37.64
CA GLU A 89 -0.16 -0.54 -36.89
C GLU A 89 1.00 -1.51 -36.69
N LYS A 90 2.23 -0.98 -36.70
CA LYS A 90 3.45 -1.72 -36.37
C LYS A 90 3.61 -1.79 -34.86
N VAL A 91 3.52 -2.98 -34.29
CA VAL A 91 3.61 -3.22 -32.84
C VAL A 91 4.93 -3.84 -32.47
N VAL A 92 5.65 -3.22 -31.53
CA VAL A 92 6.89 -3.72 -30.95
C VAL A 92 6.64 -4.00 -29.47
N VAL A 93 6.61 -5.26 -29.08
CA VAL A 93 6.50 -5.66 -27.67
C VAL A 93 7.88 -5.94 -27.16
N THR A 94 8.32 -5.14 -26.20
CA THR A 94 9.63 -5.28 -25.58
C THR A 94 9.47 -5.80 -24.17
N TYR A 95 10.24 -6.82 -23.78
CA TYR A 95 10.07 -7.46 -22.47
C TYR A 95 11.35 -8.03 -21.90
N ASN A 96 11.30 -8.31 -20.60
CA ASN A 96 12.36 -8.96 -19.86
C ASN A 96 11.80 -9.87 -18.77
N VAL A 97 12.62 -10.83 -18.33
CA VAL A 97 12.28 -11.74 -17.23
C VAL A 97 13.33 -11.64 -16.15
N VAL A 98 12.89 -11.39 -14.91
CA VAL A 98 13.72 -11.29 -13.71
C VAL A 98 12.99 -11.99 -12.58
N ASP A 99 13.64 -12.96 -11.92
CA ASP A 99 13.06 -13.68 -10.77
C ASP A 99 11.66 -14.24 -11.04
N ASN A 100 11.47 -14.86 -12.22
CA ASN A 100 10.17 -15.36 -12.70
C ASN A 100 9.07 -14.29 -12.90
N LEU A 101 9.44 -13.01 -12.92
CA LEU A 101 8.55 -11.89 -13.22
C LEU A 101 8.87 -11.28 -14.58
N ILE A 102 7.85 -11.14 -15.42
CA ILE A 102 7.91 -10.53 -16.74
C ILE A 102 7.54 -9.05 -16.64
N GLY A 103 8.44 -8.17 -17.08
CA GLY A 103 8.13 -6.78 -17.40
C GLY A 103 7.95 -6.64 -18.90
N ALA A 104 6.88 -5.97 -19.35
CA ALA A 104 6.59 -5.77 -20.76
C ALA A 104 6.18 -4.33 -21.04
N VAL A 105 6.58 -3.83 -22.21
CA VAL A 105 6.19 -2.55 -22.80
C VAL A 105 5.71 -2.80 -24.22
N VAL A 106 4.53 -2.29 -24.55
CA VAL A 106 3.97 -2.36 -25.91
C VAL A 106 4.17 -1.01 -26.58
N SER A 107 4.95 -0.97 -27.65
CA SER A 107 5.18 0.23 -28.44
C SER A 107 4.43 0.12 -29.76
N ILE A 108 3.58 1.10 -30.06
CA ILE A 108 2.75 1.11 -31.26
C ILE A 108 3.21 2.27 -32.15
N TYR A 109 3.56 1.92 -33.37
CA TYR A 109 3.91 2.83 -34.45
C TYR A 109 2.71 2.94 -35.39
N THR A 110 2.26 4.17 -35.65
CA THR A 110 1.15 4.45 -36.55
C THR A 110 1.67 5.03 -37.87
N ASN A 111 0.98 4.75 -38.96
CA ASN A 111 1.34 5.29 -40.26
C ASN A 111 0.97 6.78 -40.34
N GLN A 112 1.98 7.65 -40.39
CA GLN A 112 1.83 9.09 -40.55
C GLN A 112 2.62 9.54 -41.78
N GLY A 113 1.91 9.87 -42.86
CA GLY A 113 2.54 10.34 -44.10
C GLY A 113 3.42 9.28 -44.78
N GLY A 114 3.07 8.00 -44.68
CA GLY A 114 3.84 6.88 -45.26
C GLY A 114 5.02 6.42 -44.41
N LYS A 115 5.19 6.98 -43.21
CA LYS A 115 6.20 6.60 -42.23
C LYS A 115 5.54 5.99 -41.00
N GLU A 116 6.20 5.00 -40.42
CA GLU A 116 5.75 4.36 -39.18
C GLU A 116 6.33 5.12 -37.98
N ILE A 117 5.50 5.92 -37.30
CA ILE A 117 5.90 6.85 -36.25
C ILE A 117 5.44 6.36 -34.88
N LEU A 118 6.37 6.32 -33.91
CA LEU A 118 6.09 5.93 -32.53
C LEU A 118 5.05 6.88 -31.94
N THR A 119 3.88 6.33 -31.64
CA THR A 119 2.72 7.11 -31.20
C THR A 119 2.29 6.73 -29.79
N TYR A 120 2.42 5.45 -29.42
CA TYR A 120 2.05 4.97 -28.10
C TYR A 120 3.16 4.10 -27.51
N GLN A 121 3.45 4.29 -26.22
CA GLN A 121 4.20 3.33 -25.41
C GLN A 121 3.36 2.97 -24.18
N ILE A 122 2.98 1.71 -24.07
CA ILE A 122 2.09 1.20 -23.03
C ILE A 122 2.89 0.33 -22.06
N ALA A 123 2.87 0.70 -20.80
CA ALA A 123 3.39 -0.06 -19.67
C ALA A 123 2.25 -0.56 -18.77
N PHE A 124 2.59 -1.47 -17.86
CA PHE A 124 1.66 -2.04 -16.89
C PHE A 124 2.07 -1.70 -15.45
N ASP A 125 1.10 -1.62 -14.54
CA ASP A 125 1.33 -1.29 -13.13
C ASP A 125 1.94 -2.40 -12.28
N LYS A 126 1.96 -3.62 -12.82
CA LYS A 126 2.55 -4.80 -12.20
C LYS A 126 3.41 -5.57 -13.19
N LYS A 127 4.34 -6.34 -12.63
CA LYS A 127 5.02 -7.41 -13.36
C LYS A 127 4.18 -8.68 -13.29
N PHE A 128 4.34 -9.57 -14.26
CA PHE A 128 3.57 -10.80 -14.34
C PHE A 128 4.40 -12.00 -13.95
N ASN A 129 3.87 -12.90 -13.13
CA ASN A 129 4.53 -14.18 -12.95
C ASN A 129 4.50 -14.97 -14.27
N VAL A 130 5.64 -15.55 -14.68
CA VAL A 130 5.76 -16.41 -15.87
C VAL A 130 4.75 -17.57 -15.88
N MET A 131 4.23 -17.96 -14.72
CA MET A 131 3.24 -19.01 -14.53
C MET A 131 1.79 -18.52 -14.69
N GLU A 132 1.56 -17.21 -14.80
CA GLU A 132 0.24 -16.55 -14.86
C GLU A 132 -0.11 -16.05 -16.26
N LEU A 133 0.04 -16.91 -17.26
CA LEU A 133 -0.18 -16.57 -18.67
C LEU A 133 -1.57 -15.98 -18.96
N GLN A 134 -2.61 -16.41 -18.23
CA GLN A 134 -3.95 -15.85 -18.37
C GLN A 134 -4.05 -14.40 -17.87
N ALA A 135 -3.33 -14.04 -16.80
CA ALA A 135 -3.31 -12.68 -16.28
C ALA A 135 -2.55 -11.74 -17.23
N MET A 136 -1.48 -12.24 -17.85
CA MET A 136 -0.77 -11.54 -18.91
C MET A 136 -1.68 -11.29 -20.11
N GLN A 137 -2.35 -12.34 -20.60
CA GLN A 137 -3.24 -12.22 -21.76
C GLN A 137 -4.32 -11.17 -21.53
N LYS A 138 -5.00 -11.22 -20.38
CA LYS A 138 -6.02 -10.24 -20.00
C LYS A 138 -5.49 -8.81 -19.99
N MET A 139 -4.22 -8.60 -19.62
CA MET A 139 -3.63 -7.26 -19.62
C MET A 139 -3.23 -6.80 -21.02
N PHE A 140 -2.78 -7.70 -21.89
CA PHE A 140 -2.60 -7.37 -23.31
C PHE A 140 -3.94 -7.09 -24.01
N ASP A 141 -5.01 -7.80 -23.66
CA ASP A 141 -6.35 -7.52 -24.17
C ASP A 141 -6.81 -6.10 -23.81
N LYS A 142 -6.41 -5.58 -22.64
CA LYS A 142 -6.68 -4.18 -22.27
C LYS A 142 -5.98 -3.15 -23.16
N VAL A 143 -4.83 -3.49 -23.76
CA VAL A 143 -4.19 -2.60 -24.75
C VAL A 143 -5.17 -2.38 -25.92
N LYS A 144 -5.80 -3.46 -26.39
CA LYS A 144 -6.80 -3.40 -27.46
C LYS A 144 -8.08 -2.71 -26.99
N GLU A 145 -8.60 -3.09 -25.83
CA GLU A 145 -9.83 -2.51 -25.25
C GLU A 145 -9.73 -0.99 -25.12
N TYR A 146 -8.57 -0.48 -24.70
CA TYR A 146 -8.38 0.95 -24.41
C TYR A 146 -7.81 1.75 -25.60
N TYR A 147 -7.45 1.10 -26.71
CA TYR A 147 -6.96 1.79 -27.91
C TYR A 147 -7.89 2.91 -28.40
N PRO A 148 -9.21 2.71 -28.49
CA PRO A 148 -10.13 3.78 -28.90
C PRO A 148 -10.19 4.96 -27.91
N GLU A 149 -9.69 4.79 -26.69
CA GLU A 149 -9.72 5.82 -25.65
C GLU A 149 -8.43 6.65 -25.66
N TYR A 150 -7.27 6.00 -25.57
CA TYR A 150 -5.99 6.73 -25.56
C TYR A 150 -5.58 7.27 -26.94
N SER A 151 -6.28 6.91 -28.02
CA SER A 151 -6.08 7.51 -29.36
C SER A 151 -6.88 8.80 -29.58
N LYS A 152 -7.85 9.12 -28.73
CA LYS A 152 -8.69 10.32 -28.90
C LYS A 152 -7.87 11.60 -28.91
N ASN A 153 -8.11 12.46 -29.89
CA ASN A 153 -7.44 13.76 -30.06
C ASN A 153 -5.90 13.68 -30.16
N ILE A 154 -5.33 12.55 -30.59
CA ILE A 154 -3.88 12.44 -30.86
C ILE A 154 -3.47 13.44 -31.94
N GLN A 155 -2.34 14.14 -31.73
CA GLN A 155 -1.77 15.05 -32.71
C GLN A 155 -0.70 14.36 -33.58
N PRO A 156 -0.43 14.84 -34.80
CA PRO A 156 0.71 14.39 -35.59
C PRO A 156 2.02 14.54 -34.79
N ASP A 157 2.92 13.57 -34.94
CA ASP A 157 4.20 13.47 -34.22
C ASP A 157 4.11 13.39 -32.68
N GLU A 158 2.92 13.29 -32.08
CA GLU A 158 2.75 13.08 -30.64
C GLU A 158 3.09 11.64 -30.23
N THR A 159 3.82 11.47 -29.12
CA THR A 159 3.93 10.20 -28.39
C THR A 159 3.18 10.29 -27.07
N ARG A 160 2.28 9.33 -26.81
CA ARG A 160 1.66 9.13 -25.51
C ARG A 160 2.30 7.97 -24.77
N TYR A 161 2.67 8.21 -23.53
CA TYR A 161 3.12 7.20 -22.58
C TYR A 161 1.96 6.82 -21.69
N ILE A 162 1.52 5.57 -21.76
CA ILE A 162 0.33 5.05 -21.08
C ILE A 162 0.75 4.02 -20.04
N LYS A 163 0.16 4.09 -18.86
CA LYS A 163 0.25 3.04 -17.85
C LYS A 163 -1.12 2.45 -17.60
N ILE A 164 -1.33 1.20 -18.02
CA ILE A 164 -2.56 0.45 -17.77
C ILE A 164 -2.51 -0.15 -16.37
N TYR A 165 -3.61 0.01 -15.64
CA TYR A 165 -3.81 -0.54 -14.31
C TYR A 165 -4.65 -1.83 -14.36
N GLY A 166 -4.13 -2.86 -13.70
CA GLY A 166 -4.77 -4.16 -13.55
C GLY A 166 -5.51 -4.31 -12.22
N ASP A 167 -6.04 -5.52 -12.01
CA ASP A 167 -6.29 -6.00 -10.66
C ASP A 167 -4.97 -5.96 -9.88
N ASN A 168 -4.96 -5.26 -8.74
CA ASN A 168 -3.78 -5.07 -7.90
C ASN A 168 -3.56 -6.22 -6.90
N ARG A 169 -4.39 -7.26 -6.94
CA ARG A 169 -4.24 -8.47 -6.11
C ARG A 169 -3.06 -9.31 -6.56
N ASN A 170 -2.46 -9.99 -5.58
CA ASN A 170 -1.33 -10.91 -5.73
C ASN A 170 -1.74 -12.32 -5.28
N ASN A 171 -1.17 -13.34 -5.91
CA ASN A 171 -1.32 -14.77 -5.61
C ASN A 171 -0.80 -15.20 -4.22
N ASP A 172 0.02 -14.38 -3.57
CA ASP A 172 0.41 -14.57 -2.17
C ASP A 172 -0.72 -14.25 -1.20
N ILE A 173 -1.84 -13.70 -1.69
CA ILE A 173 -2.95 -13.22 -0.90
C ILE A 173 -4.21 -14.03 -1.19
N VAL A 174 -4.88 -14.49 -0.13
CA VAL A 174 -6.11 -15.27 -0.21
C VAL A 174 -7.30 -14.41 0.22
N PHE A 175 -8.22 -14.16 -0.71
CA PHE A 175 -9.41 -13.31 -0.49
C PHE A 175 -10.69 -14.09 -0.13
N ASP A 176 -10.73 -15.39 -0.39
CA ASP A 176 -11.95 -16.20 -0.21
C ASP A 176 -12.38 -16.37 1.27
N LYS A 177 -11.57 -15.87 2.20
CA LYS A 177 -11.75 -16.02 3.65
C LYS A 177 -11.94 -14.68 4.39
N VAL A 178 -12.36 -13.63 3.68
CA VAL A 178 -12.72 -12.35 4.32
C VAL A 178 -13.82 -12.59 5.35
N LYS A 179 -13.52 -12.28 6.61
CA LYS A 179 -14.39 -12.56 7.77
C LYS A 179 -15.31 -11.39 8.12
N PHE A 180 -14.99 -10.19 7.67
CA PHE A 180 -15.75 -8.98 7.93
C PHE A 180 -15.61 -7.96 6.79
N ASN A 181 -16.71 -7.36 6.33
CA ASN A 181 -16.72 -6.44 5.20
C ASN A 181 -17.82 -5.36 5.23
N ASN A 182 -18.45 -5.10 6.38
CA ASN A 182 -19.61 -4.19 6.50
C ASN A 182 -19.37 -2.80 5.87
N HIS A 183 -18.17 -2.25 6.05
CA HIS A 183 -17.77 -0.94 5.53
C HIS A 183 -16.56 -1.01 4.58
N ALA A 184 -16.22 -2.22 4.15
CA ALA A 184 -15.16 -2.43 3.19
C ALA A 184 -15.60 -1.90 1.82
N PRO A 185 -14.71 -1.27 1.03
CA PRO A 185 -15.03 -0.93 -0.35
C PRO A 185 -15.29 -2.20 -1.17
N GLU A 186 -16.14 -2.10 -2.18
CA GLU A 186 -16.38 -3.24 -3.09
C GLU A 186 -15.24 -3.44 -4.07
N ASN A 187 -14.63 -2.35 -4.51
CA ASN A 187 -13.48 -2.36 -5.40
C ASN A 187 -12.24 -1.90 -4.64
N THR A 188 -11.17 -2.67 -4.76
CA THR A 188 -9.87 -2.45 -4.10
C THR A 188 -8.78 -2.02 -5.08
N ASN A 189 -9.11 -1.93 -6.36
CA ASN A 189 -8.21 -1.49 -7.43
C ASN A 189 -7.73 -0.05 -7.18
N ASN A 190 -6.75 0.36 -7.97
CA ASN A 190 -6.24 1.71 -7.92
C ASN A 190 -7.35 2.69 -8.30
N PHE A 191 -7.52 3.74 -7.50
CA PHE A 191 -8.57 4.73 -7.66
C PHE A 191 -8.02 6.14 -7.52
N LEU A 192 -8.74 7.09 -8.08
CA LEU A 192 -8.41 8.50 -7.99
C LEU A 192 -9.25 9.15 -6.89
N PHE A 193 -8.63 9.57 -5.79
CA PHE A 193 -9.33 10.33 -4.77
C PHE A 193 -9.56 11.77 -5.22
N ILE A 194 -10.83 12.17 -5.36
CA ILE A 194 -11.20 13.53 -5.76
C ILE A 194 -11.10 14.47 -4.55
N LYS A 195 -10.14 15.40 -4.58
CA LYS A 195 -9.92 16.44 -3.55
C LYS A 195 -10.75 17.70 -3.80
N LYS A 196 -10.98 18.03 -5.07
CA LYS A 196 -11.80 19.16 -5.51
C LYS A 196 -12.68 18.67 -6.66
N GLY A 197 -13.90 19.18 -6.74
CA GLY A 197 -14.85 18.78 -7.78
C GLY A 197 -14.20 18.81 -9.17
N SER A 198 -14.35 17.73 -9.92
CA SER A 198 -13.62 17.50 -11.17
C SER A 198 -14.56 17.02 -12.26
N SER A 199 -14.38 17.53 -13.47
CA SER A 199 -15.13 17.05 -14.65
C SER A 199 -14.50 15.78 -15.18
N LEU A 200 -15.35 14.81 -15.50
CA LEU A 200 -15.00 13.62 -16.26
C LEU A 200 -15.24 13.95 -17.74
N LEU A 201 -14.22 13.88 -18.58
CA LEU A 201 -14.26 14.29 -19.99
C LEU A 201 -14.34 13.09 -20.94
N GLU A 202 -14.97 13.24 -22.09
CA GLU A 202 -15.04 12.17 -23.12
C GLU A 202 -13.69 11.86 -23.80
N ALA A 203 -12.78 12.83 -23.78
CA ALA A 203 -11.45 12.81 -24.35
C ALA A 203 -10.55 13.83 -23.60
N PRO A 204 -9.22 13.76 -23.71
CA PRO A 204 -8.34 14.84 -23.28
C PRO A 204 -8.77 16.17 -23.93
N ASN A 205 -8.98 17.19 -23.11
CA ASN A 205 -9.52 18.50 -23.52
C ASN A 205 -10.89 18.46 -24.22
N GLY A 206 -11.64 17.37 -24.09
CA GLY A 206 -13.00 17.21 -24.65
C GLY A 206 -14.11 17.74 -23.74
N ASN A 207 -15.37 17.47 -24.11
CA ASN A 207 -16.52 17.89 -23.31
C ASN A 207 -16.69 17.04 -22.05
N ALA A 208 -17.32 17.62 -21.03
CA ALA A 208 -17.66 16.91 -19.80
C ALA A 208 -18.84 15.95 -20.02
N VAL A 209 -18.67 14.69 -19.60
CA VAL A 209 -19.70 13.64 -19.59
C VAL A 209 -20.29 13.40 -18.21
N ALA A 210 -19.55 13.76 -17.16
CA ALA A 210 -20.02 13.74 -15.78
C ALA A 210 -19.22 14.72 -14.91
N HIS A 211 -19.72 14.98 -13.70
CA HIS A 211 -19.00 15.72 -12.66
C HIS A 211 -18.86 14.88 -11.41
N LEU A 212 -17.62 14.80 -10.92
CA LEU A 212 -17.27 14.13 -9.69
C LEU A 212 -17.10 15.13 -8.55
N SER A 213 -17.63 14.78 -7.39
CA SER A 213 -17.57 15.57 -6.16
C SER A 213 -16.41 15.15 -5.26
N PHE A 214 -16.10 16.01 -4.28
CA PHE A 214 -15.14 15.66 -3.23
C PHE A 214 -15.43 14.29 -2.64
N SER A 215 -14.37 13.55 -2.33
CA SER A 215 -14.36 12.22 -1.72
C SER A 215 -14.75 11.03 -2.60
N GLU A 216 -15.26 11.29 -3.81
CA GLU A 216 -15.49 10.24 -4.80
C GLU A 216 -14.16 9.60 -5.24
N LYS A 217 -14.24 8.33 -5.64
CA LYS A 217 -13.10 7.44 -5.87
C LYS A 217 -13.31 6.61 -7.15
N PRO A 218 -13.34 7.24 -8.34
CA PRO A 218 -13.39 6.48 -9.58
C PRO A 218 -12.17 5.56 -9.71
N GLU A 219 -12.39 4.36 -10.24
CA GLU A 219 -11.33 3.41 -10.54
C GLU A 219 -10.45 3.96 -11.66
N ILE A 220 -9.13 3.84 -11.53
CA ILE A 220 -8.19 4.21 -12.57
C ILE A 220 -8.00 3.00 -13.48
N LEU A 221 -8.34 3.16 -14.76
CA LEU A 221 -8.14 2.11 -15.77
C LEU A 221 -6.77 2.25 -16.43
N PHE A 222 -6.39 3.48 -16.78
CA PHE A 222 -5.03 3.83 -17.20
C PHE A 222 -4.72 5.30 -16.88
N ASP A 223 -3.44 5.63 -16.82
CA ASP A 223 -2.98 7.03 -16.89
C ASP A 223 -2.10 7.25 -18.11
N MET A 224 -2.00 8.50 -18.56
CA MET A 224 -1.12 8.83 -19.67
C MET A 224 -0.54 10.25 -19.58
N VAL A 225 0.64 10.41 -20.18
CA VAL A 225 1.33 11.68 -20.39
C VAL A 225 1.74 11.78 -21.86
N SER A 226 1.68 12.99 -22.42
CA SER A 226 2.08 13.27 -23.80
C SER A 226 3.45 13.95 -23.85
N ASP A 227 4.24 13.70 -24.90
CA ASP A 227 5.46 14.44 -25.20
C ASP A 227 5.23 15.74 -25.99
N ALA A 228 3.98 16.05 -26.35
CA ALA A 228 3.65 17.25 -27.10
C ALA A 228 4.10 18.52 -26.37
N ALA A 229 4.69 19.45 -27.12
CA ALA A 229 5.18 20.72 -26.60
C ALA A 229 4.07 21.47 -25.82
N ASN A 230 4.39 21.93 -24.60
CA ASN A 230 3.50 22.67 -23.70
C ASN A 230 2.32 21.89 -23.06
N ASN A 231 2.27 20.55 -23.15
CA ASN A 231 1.19 19.77 -22.52
C ASN A 231 1.67 18.47 -21.85
N GLN A 232 2.39 18.59 -20.72
CA GLN A 232 2.73 17.44 -19.86
C GLN A 232 1.63 17.10 -18.85
N THR A 233 0.37 17.43 -19.17
CA THR A 233 -0.76 17.12 -18.29
C THR A 233 -0.87 15.60 -18.14
N LYS A 234 -0.83 15.11 -16.90
CA LYS A 234 -1.13 13.71 -16.62
C LYS A 234 -2.64 13.50 -16.67
N TRP A 235 -3.10 12.68 -17.60
CA TRP A 235 -4.50 12.32 -17.76
C TRP A 235 -4.77 10.97 -17.11
N TYR A 236 -5.89 10.85 -16.40
CA TYR A 236 -6.39 9.58 -15.88
C TYR A 236 -7.66 9.21 -16.61
N PHE A 237 -7.68 8.05 -17.27
CA PHE A 237 -8.92 7.47 -17.74
C PHE A 237 -9.51 6.58 -16.64
N THR A 238 -10.75 6.88 -16.28
CA THR A 238 -11.35 6.33 -15.06
C THR A 238 -12.75 5.81 -15.31
N GLU A 239 -13.17 4.86 -14.48
CA GLU A 239 -14.54 4.35 -14.42
C GLU A 239 -15.18 4.73 -13.09
N PHE A 240 -16.36 5.32 -13.14
CA PHE A 240 -17.13 5.70 -11.96
C PHE A 240 -18.53 5.12 -12.02
N THR A 241 -18.89 4.35 -11.00
CA THR A 241 -20.26 3.89 -10.80
C THR A 241 -20.91 4.75 -9.73
N LYS A 242 -21.83 5.64 -10.12
CA LYS A 242 -22.56 6.48 -9.16
C LYS A 242 -23.59 5.63 -8.43
N ARG A 243 -23.49 5.58 -7.10
CA ARG A 243 -24.37 4.81 -6.23
C ARG A 243 -25.03 5.70 -5.18
N ILE A 244 -26.19 5.25 -4.70
CA ILE A 244 -26.92 5.91 -3.61
C ILE A 244 -26.27 5.53 -2.27
N SER A 245 -25.84 4.26 -2.12
CA SER A 245 -25.09 3.80 -0.95
C SER A 245 -23.63 4.30 -0.97
N THR A 246 -23.16 4.68 0.22
CA THR A 246 -21.78 5.04 0.50
C THR A 246 -21.15 3.98 1.39
N ASN A 247 -19.83 4.02 1.58
CA ASN A 247 -19.17 3.16 2.57
C ASN A 247 -19.70 3.38 3.99
N VAL A 248 -20.24 4.57 4.31
CA VAL A 248 -20.88 4.86 5.61
C VAL A 248 -22.25 4.16 5.72
N SER A 249 -22.99 4.10 4.61
CA SER A 249 -24.40 3.71 4.59
C SER A 249 -24.64 2.33 3.97
N LYS A 250 -23.66 1.42 3.95
CA LYS A 250 -23.68 0.14 3.21
C LYS A 250 -24.77 -0.87 3.63
N LYS A 251 -25.76 -0.47 4.45
CA LYS A 251 -27.01 -1.21 4.64
C LYS A 251 -28.04 -0.74 3.63
N THR A 252 -28.68 -1.69 2.96
CA THR A 252 -29.84 -1.52 2.05
C THR A 252 -30.55 -0.18 2.23
N ASN A 253 -30.50 0.66 1.20
CA ASN A 253 -31.27 1.90 1.17
C ASN A 253 -32.74 1.54 1.36
N LYS A 254 -33.29 1.90 2.52
CA LYS A 254 -34.70 1.71 2.84
C LYS A 254 -35.40 3.05 2.67
N ASP A 255 -36.56 3.04 2.04
CA ASP A 255 -37.42 4.22 2.00
C ASP A 255 -37.91 4.58 3.41
N LYS A 256 -38.67 5.68 3.52
CA LYS A 256 -39.28 6.13 4.77
C LYS A 256 -40.21 5.09 5.43
N ASN A 257 -40.59 4.04 4.70
CA ASN A 257 -41.48 2.96 5.13
C ASN A 257 -40.71 1.64 5.39
N GLY A 258 -39.38 1.63 5.32
CA GLY A 258 -38.56 0.46 5.58
C GLY A 258 -38.41 -0.51 4.39
N LYS A 259 -38.92 -0.17 3.20
CA LYS A 259 -38.82 -1.00 1.99
C LYS A 259 -37.49 -0.77 1.29
N VAL A 260 -36.82 -1.86 0.90
CA VAL A 260 -35.55 -1.80 0.14
C VAL A 260 -35.79 -1.12 -1.21
N VAL A 261 -35.05 -0.06 -1.47
CA VAL A 261 -35.02 0.66 -2.74
C VAL A 261 -33.99 -0.01 -3.64
N ALA A 262 -34.41 -0.41 -4.85
CA ALA A 262 -33.49 -0.94 -5.86
C ALA A 262 -32.52 0.18 -6.29
N GLU A 263 -31.23 -0.09 -6.24
CA GLU A 263 -30.23 0.79 -6.82
C GLU A 263 -30.16 0.56 -8.32
N ASN A 264 -30.29 1.62 -9.12
CA ASN A 264 -30.00 1.62 -10.55
C ASN A 264 -28.68 2.37 -10.78
N PRO A 265 -27.53 1.72 -10.55
CA PRO A 265 -26.24 2.39 -10.70
C PRO A 265 -25.98 2.77 -12.16
N THR A 266 -25.47 3.98 -12.37
CA THR A 266 -24.96 4.41 -13.68
C THR A 266 -23.45 4.39 -13.66
N THR A 267 -22.85 3.62 -14.56
CA THR A 267 -21.40 3.59 -14.78
C THR A 267 -21.04 4.54 -15.92
N VAL A 268 -20.08 5.42 -15.68
CA VAL A 268 -19.55 6.35 -16.68
C VAL A 268 -18.04 6.21 -16.72
N ARG A 269 -17.46 6.21 -17.92
CA ARG A 269 -16.01 6.27 -18.15
C ARG A 269 -15.61 7.63 -18.70
N GLY A 270 -14.39 8.07 -18.41
CA GLY A 270 -13.83 9.27 -19.02
C GLY A 270 -12.52 9.75 -18.39
N PHE A 271 -12.02 10.87 -18.88
CA PHE A 271 -10.73 11.44 -18.56
C PHE A 271 -10.82 12.51 -17.46
N ILE A 272 -9.85 12.50 -16.55
CA ILE A 272 -9.66 13.53 -15.53
C ILE A 272 -8.24 14.07 -15.66
N ALA A 273 -8.10 15.39 -15.79
CA ALA A 273 -6.81 16.04 -15.73
C ALA A 273 -6.25 15.96 -14.30
N GLY A 274 -5.04 15.42 -14.16
CA GLY A 274 -4.38 15.24 -12.89
C GLY A 274 -3.56 16.44 -12.47
N SER A 275 -3.79 16.94 -11.26
CA SER A 275 -2.88 17.83 -10.55
C SER A 275 -2.81 17.45 -9.07
N GLU A 276 -1.76 17.91 -8.38
CA GLU A 276 -1.64 17.68 -6.93
C GLU A 276 -2.80 18.28 -6.12
N ASP A 277 -3.45 19.32 -6.66
CA ASP A 277 -4.51 20.06 -5.99
C ASP A 277 -5.90 19.44 -6.13
N ASN A 278 -6.19 18.76 -7.24
CA ASN A 278 -7.54 18.28 -7.53
C ASN A 278 -7.71 16.78 -7.23
N VAL A 279 -6.65 15.98 -7.35
CA VAL A 279 -6.75 14.52 -7.23
C VAL A 279 -5.57 13.88 -6.52
N SER A 280 -5.71 12.61 -6.13
CA SER A 280 -4.60 11.75 -5.71
C SER A 280 -4.84 10.31 -6.07
N GLN A 281 -3.88 9.69 -6.72
CA GLN A 281 -3.87 8.26 -6.95
C GLN A 281 -3.69 7.53 -5.61
N ARG A 282 -4.55 6.54 -5.36
CA ARG A 282 -4.58 5.73 -4.13
C ARG A 282 -5.01 4.31 -4.47
N GLY A 283 -4.84 3.39 -3.54
CA GLY A 283 -5.28 2.01 -3.73
C GLY A 283 -5.02 1.18 -2.49
N PHE A 284 -5.49 -0.06 -2.52
CA PHE A 284 -5.00 -1.07 -1.59
C PHE A 284 -3.70 -1.62 -2.16
N HIS A 285 -2.57 -1.06 -1.74
CA HIS A 285 -1.25 -1.46 -2.25
C HIS A 285 -0.81 -2.81 -1.66
N TRP A 286 -1.49 -3.88 -2.06
CA TRP A 286 -1.35 -5.23 -1.51
C TRP A 286 0.10 -5.72 -1.49
N ASP A 287 0.82 -5.62 -2.60
CA ASP A 287 2.23 -6.02 -2.68
C ASP A 287 3.13 -5.23 -1.74
N LYS A 288 2.90 -3.91 -1.64
CA LYS A 288 3.66 -3.04 -0.73
C LYS A 288 3.42 -3.46 0.72
N MET A 289 2.17 -3.82 1.06
CA MET A 289 1.79 -4.31 2.39
C MET A 289 2.46 -5.64 2.72
N ILE A 290 2.35 -6.64 1.84
CA ILE A 290 2.95 -7.97 2.03
C ILE A 290 4.47 -7.88 2.12
N ARG A 291 5.13 -7.15 1.21
CA ARG A 291 6.58 -6.96 1.26
C ARG A 291 7.06 -6.39 2.59
N LYS A 292 6.31 -5.45 3.17
CA LYS A 292 6.63 -4.86 4.47
C LYS A 292 6.42 -5.85 5.62
N ILE A 293 5.38 -6.68 5.55
CA ILE A 293 5.15 -7.77 6.50
C ILE A 293 6.29 -8.79 6.44
N GLU A 294 6.70 -9.20 5.24
CA GLU A 294 7.80 -10.15 5.03
C GLU A 294 9.14 -9.62 5.54
N ILE A 295 9.42 -8.33 5.38
CA ILE A 295 10.60 -7.69 5.98
C ILE A 295 10.61 -7.86 7.50
N VAL A 296 9.46 -7.68 8.17
CA VAL A 296 9.35 -7.87 9.62
C VAL A 296 9.55 -9.33 10.01
N ASN A 297 8.88 -10.27 9.33
CA ASN A 297 9.01 -11.69 9.64
C ASN A 297 10.42 -12.21 9.38
N LYS A 298 11.06 -11.81 8.27
CA LYS A 298 12.45 -12.15 7.99
C LYS A 298 13.40 -11.62 9.07
N PHE A 299 13.18 -10.40 9.53
CA PHE A 299 13.97 -9.80 10.62
C PHE A 299 13.83 -10.60 11.93
N ILE A 300 12.60 -10.98 12.30
CA ILE A 300 12.30 -11.79 13.49
C ILE A 300 12.92 -13.18 13.38
N ASP A 301 12.69 -13.87 12.27
CA ASP A 301 13.22 -15.22 12.00
C ASP A 301 14.75 -15.24 12.05
N THR A 302 15.40 -14.26 11.42
CA THR A 302 16.87 -14.12 11.44
C THR A 302 17.39 -13.92 12.86
N ALA A 303 16.76 -13.05 13.65
CA ALA A 303 17.16 -12.81 15.04
C ALA A 303 17.03 -14.08 15.90
N ILE A 304 15.90 -14.78 15.79
CA ILE A 304 15.65 -16.02 16.55
C ILE A 304 16.64 -17.12 16.17
N LYS A 305 16.91 -17.32 14.87
CA LYS A 305 17.91 -18.29 14.39
C LYS A 305 19.33 -17.96 14.86
N ALA A 306 19.64 -16.68 15.04
CA ALA A 306 20.91 -16.21 15.59
C ALA A 306 20.95 -16.21 17.13
N ASN A 307 19.88 -16.64 17.80
CA ASN A 307 19.71 -16.58 19.26
C ASN A 307 19.87 -15.14 19.81
N GLU A 308 19.47 -14.15 19.00
CA GLU A 308 19.40 -12.74 19.38
C GLU A 308 18.05 -12.42 20.00
N GLU A 309 18.05 -11.53 20.99
CA GLU A 309 16.83 -11.11 21.66
C GLU A 309 16.14 -9.94 20.93
N LEU A 310 14.82 -9.98 20.89
CA LEU A 310 13.98 -8.90 20.37
C LEU A 310 13.55 -7.97 21.49
N TYR A 311 13.48 -6.69 21.18
CA TYR A 311 13.11 -5.61 22.08
C TYR A 311 12.08 -4.70 21.42
N ILE A 312 11.35 -3.95 22.25
CA ILE A 312 10.51 -2.84 21.81
C ILE A 312 10.78 -1.57 22.60
N VAL A 313 10.57 -0.43 21.95
CA VAL A 313 10.65 0.89 22.60
C VAL A 313 9.46 1.12 23.53
N THR A 314 9.70 1.76 24.68
CA THR A 314 8.70 2.05 25.72
C THR A 314 8.67 3.53 26.12
N GLU A 315 8.34 4.38 25.16
CA GLU A 315 8.28 5.84 25.31
C GLU A 315 6.86 6.38 25.47
N TYR A 316 5.93 5.56 25.93
CA TYR A 316 4.60 6.07 26.27
C TYR A 316 4.65 7.09 27.40
N ARG A 317 4.23 8.32 27.10
CA ARG A 317 4.05 9.39 28.08
C ARG A 317 2.67 10.02 27.86
N PRO A 318 1.58 9.51 28.48
CA PRO A 318 0.25 10.09 28.32
C PRO A 318 0.25 11.54 28.78
N LEU A 319 -0.49 12.41 28.08
CA LEU A 319 -0.60 13.84 28.42
C LEU A 319 0.75 14.58 28.44
N SER A 320 1.77 14.08 27.74
CA SER A 320 3.01 14.83 27.53
C SER A 320 2.72 16.17 26.88
N ARG A 321 3.50 17.20 27.22
CA ARG A 321 3.45 18.46 26.47
C ARG A 321 4.05 18.25 25.10
N ASP A 322 3.28 18.57 24.08
CA ASP A 322 3.74 18.53 22.71
C ASP A 322 4.83 19.59 22.51
N LYS A 323 5.97 19.14 21.99
CA LYS A 323 7.01 20.04 21.51
C LYS A 323 7.02 19.93 19.98
N PRO A 324 7.06 21.07 19.26
CA PRO A 324 7.35 21.04 17.84
C PRO A 324 8.67 20.30 17.60
N SER A 325 8.66 19.40 16.64
CA SER A 325 9.85 18.69 16.18
C SER A 325 9.76 18.43 14.69
N GLU A 326 10.93 18.42 14.07
CA GLU A 326 11.09 18.06 12.67
C GLU A 326 10.96 16.55 12.50
N LYS A 327 10.52 16.16 11.30
CA LYS A 327 10.52 14.75 10.88
C LYS A 327 11.94 14.33 10.55
N ASP A 328 12.29 13.11 10.90
CA ASP A 328 13.50 12.47 10.38
C ASP A 328 13.31 12.04 8.91
N ARG A 329 14.34 11.43 8.33
CA ARG A 329 14.29 10.87 6.96
C ARG A 329 13.22 9.80 6.74
N PHE A 330 12.68 9.21 7.80
CA PHE A 330 11.61 8.21 7.75
C PHE A 330 10.22 8.82 7.99
N GLY A 331 10.13 10.13 8.15
CA GLY A 331 8.88 10.85 8.40
C GLY A 331 8.44 10.86 9.86
N ASN A 332 9.24 10.31 10.78
CA ASN A 332 8.87 10.21 12.20
C ASN A 332 9.30 11.43 12.99
N LYS A 333 8.43 11.88 13.89
CA LYS A 333 8.72 12.94 14.87
C LYS A 333 9.22 12.35 16.18
N ASN A 334 9.89 13.19 16.98
CA ASN A 334 10.42 12.79 18.29
C ASN A 334 9.35 12.51 19.36
N ASN A 335 8.06 12.76 19.06
CA ASN A 335 6.98 12.61 20.02
C ASN A 335 6.83 11.13 20.42
N GLN A 336 7.19 10.83 21.66
CA GLN A 336 7.15 9.48 22.24
C GLN A 336 7.98 8.48 21.42
N SER A 337 9.21 8.90 21.12
CA SER A 337 10.21 8.18 20.36
C SER A 337 11.54 8.28 21.10
N ILE A 338 12.38 7.25 21.00
CA ILE A 338 13.80 7.37 21.34
C ILE A 338 14.57 7.94 20.14
N VAL A 339 15.71 8.58 20.41
CA VAL A 339 16.58 9.11 19.37
C VAL A 339 17.68 8.09 19.05
N GLY A 340 17.76 7.69 17.78
CA GLY A 340 18.84 6.87 17.25
C GLY A 340 19.85 7.71 16.46
N TYR A 341 21.13 7.48 16.66
CA TYR A 341 22.22 8.20 16.01
C TYR A 341 22.95 7.29 15.02
N THR A 342 23.48 7.84 13.93
CA THR A 342 24.33 7.07 12.98
C THR A 342 25.72 6.74 13.54
N SER A 343 26.14 7.41 14.61
CA SER A 343 27.42 7.22 15.29
C SER A 343 27.24 7.12 16.80
N SER A 344 28.04 6.28 17.44
CA SER A 344 28.15 6.11 18.90
C SER A 344 28.64 7.39 19.61
N LYS A 345 29.24 8.33 18.87
CA LYS A 345 29.64 9.65 19.37
C LYS A 345 28.53 10.71 19.23
N LYS A 346 27.34 10.32 18.78
CA LYS A 346 26.20 11.20 18.49
C LYS A 346 26.47 12.21 17.36
N GLU A 347 27.39 11.86 16.47
CA GLU A 347 27.70 12.62 15.26
C GLU A 347 26.82 12.15 14.09
N GLY A 348 26.54 13.07 13.17
CA GLY A 348 25.79 12.78 11.94
C GLY A 348 24.27 12.84 12.10
N GLU A 349 23.58 12.03 11.32
CA GLU A 349 22.12 12.03 11.25
C GLU A 349 21.50 11.37 12.50
N LYS A 350 20.34 11.90 12.90
CA LYS A 350 19.49 11.31 13.93
C LYS A 350 18.16 10.86 13.35
N ILE A 351 17.64 9.76 13.87
CA ILE A 351 16.30 9.25 13.58
C ILE A 351 15.47 9.16 14.86
N ASN A 352 14.16 9.21 14.72
CA ASN A 352 13.19 9.05 15.80
C ASN A 352 12.57 7.66 15.69
N ILE A 353 12.80 6.82 16.70
CA ILE A 353 12.31 5.44 16.76
C ILE A 353 11.10 5.42 17.71
N PRO A 354 9.85 5.33 17.20
CA PRO A 354 8.67 5.51 18.03
C PRO A 354 8.43 4.36 19.02
N ASP A 355 7.66 4.63 20.07
CA ASP A 355 7.14 3.63 21.01
C ASP A 355 6.54 2.40 20.29
N GLN A 356 6.76 1.21 20.87
CA GLN A 356 6.46 -0.12 20.34
C GLN A 356 7.23 -0.58 19.10
N THR A 357 8.16 0.23 18.56
CA THR A 357 9.01 -0.23 17.45
C THR A 357 9.82 -1.45 17.87
N ILE A 358 9.75 -2.52 17.09
CA ILE A 358 10.55 -3.74 17.29
C ILE A 358 11.99 -3.50 16.82
N PHE A 359 12.96 -3.93 17.62
CA PHE A 359 14.38 -3.87 17.29
C PHE A 359 15.17 -5.00 17.94
N LYS A 360 16.43 -5.16 17.56
CA LYS A 360 17.40 -6.04 18.23
C LYS A 360 18.65 -5.26 18.62
N ILE A 361 19.31 -5.68 19.69
CA ILE A 361 20.60 -5.14 20.11
C ILE A 361 21.70 -6.01 19.51
N ILE A 362 22.59 -5.39 18.73
CA ILE A 362 23.70 -6.07 18.03
C ILE A 362 25.08 -5.71 18.59
N GLY A 363 25.14 -4.91 19.65
CA GLY A 363 26.38 -4.57 20.34
C GLY A 363 26.25 -3.33 21.23
N GLU A 364 27.37 -2.91 21.80
CA GLU A 364 27.49 -1.70 22.61
C GLU A 364 28.80 -1.00 22.25
N GLU A 365 28.77 0.33 22.10
CA GLU A 365 29.94 1.14 21.79
C GLU A 365 29.78 2.53 22.42
N ASN A 366 30.83 3.06 23.07
CA ASN A 366 30.80 4.36 23.75
C ASN A 366 29.60 4.53 24.70
N ASN A 367 29.25 3.47 25.45
CA ASN A 367 28.11 3.41 26.37
C ASN A 367 26.74 3.66 25.68
N MET A 368 26.66 3.40 24.38
CA MET A 368 25.42 3.40 23.59
C MET A 368 25.15 2.02 23.04
N LEU A 369 23.88 1.63 23.01
CA LEU A 369 23.46 0.36 22.42
C LEU A 369 23.42 0.51 20.90
N LYS A 370 24.09 -0.41 20.20
CA LYS A 370 24.03 -0.55 18.76
C LYS A 370 22.86 -1.45 18.41
N ILE A 371 21.92 -0.95 17.61
CA ILE A 371 20.65 -1.61 17.32
C ILE A 371 20.38 -1.70 15.82
N GLU A 372 19.49 -2.61 15.46
CA GLU A 372 18.92 -2.76 14.13
C GLU A 372 17.39 -2.89 14.23
N THR A 373 16.67 -2.32 13.27
CA THR A 373 15.20 -2.36 13.19
C THR A 373 14.77 -2.88 11.82
N PRO A 374 13.57 -3.49 11.68
CA PRO A 374 13.13 -4.03 10.40
C PRO A 374 12.92 -2.94 9.32
N PHE A 375 12.48 -1.73 9.69
CA PHE A 375 12.10 -0.69 8.72
C PHE A 375 13.11 0.43 8.56
N TYR A 376 13.86 0.75 9.62
CA TYR A 376 14.87 1.80 9.55
C TYR A 376 16.25 1.21 9.23
N GLY A 377 16.40 -0.11 9.33
CA GLY A 377 17.68 -0.80 9.19
C GLY A 377 18.56 -0.56 10.42
N GLY A 378 19.87 -0.56 10.18
CA GLY A 378 20.90 -0.30 11.17
C GLY A 378 22.29 -0.38 10.54
N PRO A 379 23.35 -0.19 11.35
CA PRO A 379 23.29 0.06 12.78
C PRO A 379 22.87 1.49 13.14
N TYR A 380 22.12 1.62 14.23
CA TYR A 380 21.88 2.88 14.93
C TYR A 380 22.33 2.79 16.38
N PHE A 381 22.69 3.92 16.99
CA PHE A 381 23.11 3.99 18.38
C PHE A 381 22.05 4.69 19.23
N ILE A 382 21.59 4.06 20.31
CA ILE A 382 20.63 4.64 21.26
C ILE A 382 21.26 4.72 22.65
N GLU A 383 20.80 5.67 23.46
CA GLU A 383 21.24 5.78 24.85
C GLU A 383 20.75 4.59 25.68
N LYS A 384 21.60 4.13 26.61
CA LYS A 384 21.24 3.08 27.57
C LYS A 384 20.43 3.67 28.72
N GLN A 385 19.16 3.96 28.44
CA GLN A 385 18.22 4.50 29.42
C GLN A 385 17.31 3.39 29.95
N GLU A 386 17.26 3.24 31.28
CA GLU A 386 16.36 2.31 31.94
C GLU A 386 14.89 2.64 31.63
N GLY A 387 14.09 1.63 31.27
CA GLY A 387 12.67 1.79 30.96
C GLY A 387 12.37 2.45 29.61
N ALA A 388 13.38 2.75 28.79
CA ALA A 388 13.18 3.24 27.42
C ALA A 388 12.92 2.11 26.40
N TYR A 389 13.22 0.88 26.78
CA TYR A 389 12.92 -0.32 26.01
C TYR A 389 12.66 -1.54 26.93
N LYS A 390 12.01 -2.56 26.39
CA LYS A 390 11.77 -3.84 27.07
C LYS A 390 11.96 -5.02 26.11
N LYS A 391 12.42 -6.15 26.65
CA LYS A 391 12.51 -7.42 25.92
C LYS A 391 11.10 -7.90 25.53
N VAL A 392 10.99 -8.51 24.35
CA VAL A 392 9.75 -9.13 23.84
C VAL A 392 9.77 -10.61 24.17
N GLU A 393 8.78 -11.08 24.93
CA GLU A 393 8.71 -12.49 25.38
C GLU A 393 7.70 -13.34 24.60
N ASN A 394 6.71 -12.69 23.96
CA ASN A 394 5.60 -13.37 23.28
C ASN A 394 5.89 -13.67 21.79
N ILE A 395 7.01 -13.20 21.24
CA ILE A 395 7.47 -13.57 19.89
C ILE A 395 8.49 -14.71 20.02
N LYS A 396 8.08 -15.90 19.60
CA LYS A 396 8.90 -17.14 19.66
C LYS A 396 9.23 -17.73 18.29
N GLY A 397 8.73 -17.09 17.23
CA GLY A 397 8.89 -17.48 15.84
C GLY A 397 8.31 -16.39 14.95
N GLU A 398 8.13 -16.71 13.66
CA GLU A 398 7.41 -15.82 12.74
C GLU A 398 6.02 -15.45 13.29
N VAL A 399 5.64 -14.20 13.08
CA VAL A 399 4.35 -13.67 13.49
C VAL A 399 3.32 -13.99 12.42
N ASN A 400 2.10 -14.34 12.84
CA ASN A 400 1.02 -14.69 11.92
C ASN A 400 0.00 -13.58 11.73
N LYS A 401 -0.10 -12.61 12.66
CA LYS A 401 -1.13 -11.56 12.64
C LYS A 401 -0.53 -10.19 12.36
N PHE A 402 -0.98 -9.55 11.28
CA PHE A 402 -0.56 -8.21 10.88
C PHE A 402 -1.73 -7.28 10.61
N ILE A 403 -1.52 -6.01 10.92
CA ILE A 403 -2.40 -4.91 10.54
C ILE A 403 -1.58 -3.95 9.69
N ALA A 404 -1.85 -3.88 8.39
CA ALA A 404 -1.16 -2.99 7.47
C ALA A 404 -1.98 -1.72 7.25
N ILE A 405 -1.39 -0.56 7.53
CA ILE A 405 -2.03 0.76 7.41
C ILE A 405 -1.26 1.58 6.38
N ASP A 406 -1.97 2.13 5.40
CA ASP A 406 -1.44 3.06 4.41
C ASP A 406 -1.98 4.48 4.68
N PRO A 407 -1.20 5.36 5.34
CA PRO A 407 -1.61 6.74 5.57
C PRO A 407 -1.79 7.55 4.29
N ASN A 408 -1.15 7.20 3.17
CA ASN A 408 -1.32 7.96 1.94
C ASN A 408 -2.62 7.58 1.22
N SER A 409 -2.94 6.29 1.23
CA SER A 409 -4.19 5.78 0.65
C SER A 409 -5.41 5.90 1.57
N GLN A 410 -5.18 6.12 2.88
CA GLN A 410 -6.21 6.07 3.92
C GLN A 410 -6.91 4.69 3.95
N THR A 411 -6.13 3.62 3.85
CA THR A 411 -6.61 2.22 3.81
C THR A 411 -5.94 1.39 4.89
N GLU A 412 -6.63 0.34 5.33
CA GLU A 412 -6.12 -0.66 6.26
C GLU A 412 -6.49 -2.07 5.79
N VAL A 413 -5.62 -3.03 6.05
CA VAL A 413 -5.85 -4.45 5.82
C VAL A 413 -5.35 -5.27 7.02
N LEU A 414 -6.14 -6.24 7.46
CA LEU A 414 -5.72 -7.27 8.40
C LEU A 414 -5.30 -8.53 7.65
N PHE A 415 -4.08 -8.98 7.90
CA PHE A 415 -3.53 -10.20 7.31
C PHE A 415 -3.31 -11.28 8.37
N GLN A 416 -3.67 -12.52 8.01
CA GLN A 416 -3.34 -13.72 8.77
C GLN A 416 -2.46 -14.62 7.90
N ARG A 417 -1.22 -14.87 8.32
CA ARG A 417 -0.35 -15.83 7.65
C ARG A 417 -0.89 -17.24 7.80
N ILE A 418 -0.79 -18.01 6.71
CA ILE A 418 -1.01 -19.46 6.64
C ILE A 418 0.38 -20.12 6.67
N PRO A 419 0.83 -20.67 7.81
CA PRO A 419 2.18 -21.23 7.93
C PRO A 419 2.47 -22.33 6.90
N GLU A 420 1.47 -23.12 6.51
CA GLU A 420 1.63 -24.27 5.61
C GLU A 420 1.96 -23.87 4.17
N THR A 421 1.49 -22.70 3.74
CA THR A 421 1.67 -22.21 2.36
C THR A 421 2.48 -20.93 2.26
N GLU A 422 2.85 -20.35 3.41
CA GLU A 422 3.48 -19.02 3.56
C GLU A 422 2.68 -17.85 2.94
N LYS A 423 1.40 -18.09 2.63
CA LYS A 423 0.49 -17.08 2.07
C LYS A 423 -0.21 -16.28 3.17
N TYR A 424 -0.86 -15.19 2.79
CA TYR A 424 -1.60 -14.33 3.72
C TYR A 424 -3.08 -14.27 3.37
N GLU A 425 -3.94 -14.67 4.32
CA GLU A 425 -5.38 -14.46 4.24
C GLU A 425 -5.73 -13.01 4.56
N VAL A 426 -6.60 -12.41 3.75
CA VAL A 426 -7.22 -11.12 4.10
C VAL A 426 -8.37 -11.37 5.06
N VAL A 427 -8.19 -10.96 6.31
CA VAL A 427 -9.22 -11.10 7.36
C VAL A 427 -10.31 -10.05 7.17
N THR A 428 -9.91 -8.81 6.95
CA THR A 428 -10.79 -7.66 6.66
C THR A 428 -9.94 -6.55 6.04
N TYR A 429 -10.60 -5.63 5.33
CA TYR A 429 -9.98 -4.43 4.80
C TYR A 429 -10.98 -3.27 4.85
N SER A 430 -10.49 -2.05 5.05
CA SER A 430 -11.36 -0.88 5.19
C SER A 430 -10.64 0.41 4.84
N TYR A 431 -11.42 1.46 4.56
CA TYR A 431 -10.91 2.82 4.65
C TYR A 431 -10.77 3.25 6.11
N VAL A 432 -9.80 4.12 6.39
CA VAL A 432 -9.51 4.67 7.72
C VAL A 432 -9.27 6.17 7.65
N THR A 433 -9.17 6.83 8.79
CA THR A 433 -8.59 8.19 8.87
C THR A 433 -7.36 8.19 9.76
N THR A 434 -6.19 8.51 9.21
CA THR A 434 -4.93 8.54 9.98
C THR A 434 -4.62 9.94 10.53
N GLY A 435 -3.54 10.03 11.31
CA GLY A 435 -3.05 11.26 11.92
C GLY A 435 -2.54 12.25 10.88
N LYS A 436 -2.88 13.52 11.06
CA LYS A 436 -2.30 14.63 10.29
C LYS A 436 -1.15 15.26 11.04
N ASP A 437 -0.21 15.78 10.28
CA ASP A 437 0.84 16.60 10.85
C ASP A 437 0.34 18.04 11.10
N GLY A 438 0.60 18.59 12.29
CA GLY A 438 0.15 19.93 12.65
C GLY A 438 0.51 20.36 14.07
N TRP A 439 0.05 21.55 14.47
CA TRP A 439 0.22 22.03 15.84
C TRP A 439 -0.70 21.25 16.79
N GLY A 440 -0.12 20.47 17.71
CA GLY A 440 -0.89 19.61 18.62
C GLY A 440 -1.52 18.37 17.95
N SER A 441 -1.07 18.02 16.74
CA SER A 441 -1.43 16.78 16.06
C SER A 441 -0.20 16.16 15.41
N TYR A 442 -0.05 14.84 15.54
CA TYR A 442 1.05 14.12 14.93
C TYR A 442 0.54 13.27 13.78
N GLU A 443 1.34 13.16 12.74
CA GLU A 443 1.13 12.13 11.74
C GLU A 443 1.25 10.74 12.39
N THR A 444 0.46 9.78 11.89
CA THR A 444 0.59 8.39 12.30
C THR A 444 2.01 7.90 11.95
N PRO A 445 2.81 7.42 12.92
CA PRO A 445 4.22 7.14 12.69
C PRO A 445 4.43 5.96 11.74
N HIS A 446 5.45 6.04 10.88
CA HIS A 446 5.87 4.95 10.00
C HIS A 446 6.75 3.95 10.79
N GLY A 447 6.50 2.65 10.67
CA GLY A 447 7.24 1.65 11.44
C GLY A 447 6.54 0.29 11.54
N ALA A 448 7.19 -0.63 12.25
CA ALA A 448 6.64 -1.93 12.63
C ALA A 448 6.46 -1.97 14.16
N PHE A 449 5.21 -2.00 14.60
CA PHE A 449 4.85 -1.78 15.99
C PHE A 449 4.17 -3.02 16.59
N LEU A 450 4.68 -3.50 17.72
CA LEU A 450 4.01 -4.55 18.47
C LEU A 450 2.74 -3.98 19.12
N ILE A 451 1.58 -4.63 18.92
CA ILE A 451 0.36 -4.22 19.61
C ILE A 451 0.53 -4.40 21.11
N ALA A 452 0.41 -3.30 21.85
CA ALA A 452 0.65 -3.31 23.28
C ALA A 452 -0.54 -3.85 24.07
N PHE A 453 -1.75 -3.38 23.73
CA PHE A 453 -3.01 -3.85 24.32
C PHE A 453 -4.21 -3.34 23.54
N THR A 454 -5.37 -3.94 23.82
CA THR A 454 -6.69 -3.44 23.43
C THR A 454 -7.50 -3.01 24.65
N ARG A 455 -8.54 -2.20 24.46
CA ARG A 455 -9.47 -1.81 25.53
C ARG A 455 -10.87 -1.48 24.97
N PRO A 456 -11.94 -1.56 25.79
CA PRO A 456 -13.31 -1.36 25.31
C PRO A 456 -13.64 0.08 24.91
N TYR A 457 -12.92 1.07 25.43
CA TYR A 457 -13.06 2.48 25.04
C TYR A 457 -11.78 3.26 25.35
N MET A 458 -11.59 4.38 24.67
CA MET A 458 -10.52 5.34 24.93
C MET A 458 -11.13 6.73 25.13
N THR A 459 -10.76 7.40 26.23
CA THR A 459 -11.12 8.81 26.44
C THR A 459 -10.10 9.71 25.79
N PHE A 460 -10.56 10.82 25.20
CA PHE A 460 -9.69 11.87 24.68
C PHE A 460 -9.93 13.17 25.44
N THR A 461 -8.90 14.02 25.45
CA THR A 461 -8.89 15.27 26.19
C THR A 461 -9.19 16.46 25.28
N ARG A 462 -9.66 17.55 25.89
CA ARG A 462 -9.76 18.87 25.27
C ARG A 462 -9.29 19.93 26.27
N HIS A 463 -9.03 21.14 25.79
CA HIS A 463 -8.79 22.26 26.69
C HIS A 463 -9.99 22.48 27.63
N ALA A 464 -9.67 22.65 28.91
CA ALA A 464 -10.63 22.97 29.94
C ALA A 464 -11.19 24.38 29.69
N ARG A 465 -12.50 24.52 29.84
CA ARG A 465 -13.25 25.77 29.88
C ARG A 465 -13.67 26.03 31.32
N GLU A 466 -14.13 27.24 31.60
CA GLU A 466 -14.67 27.57 32.92
C GLU A 466 -15.77 26.57 33.33
N GLY A 467 -15.66 26.05 34.56
CA GLY A 467 -16.57 25.04 35.11
C GLY A 467 -16.25 23.58 34.76
N ASP A 468 -15.27 23.31 33.88
CA ASP A 468 -14.88 21.93 33.58
C ASP A 468 -14.14 21.27 34.74
N LYS A 469 -14.40 19.97 34.96
CA LYS A 469 -13.57 19.14 35.83
C LYS A 469 -12.24 18.85 35.15
N THR A 470 -11.16 19.40 35.68
CA THR A 470 -9.82 19.27 35.09
C THR A 470 -9.15 17.95 35.44
N LEU A 471 -8.11 17.59 34.69
CA LEU A 471 -7.34 16.37 34.91
C LEU A 471 -6.25 16.57 35.97
N PRO A 472 -5.98 15.58 36.84
CA PRO A 472 -4.85 15.62 37.77
C PRO A 472 -3.53 15.88 37.03
N GLY A 473 -2.77 16.89 37.47
CA GLY A 473 -1.49 17.28 36.85
C GLY A 473 -1.60 18.01 35.51
N ARG A 474 -2.82 18.19 34.97
CA ARG A 474 -3.11 18.92 33.71
C ARG A 474 -4.38 19.75 33.89
N SER A 475 -4.29 20.82 34.67
CA SER A 475 -5.40 21.74 34.93
C SER A 475 -5.91 22.44 33.66
N ASP A 476 -5.10 22.46 32.60
CA ASP A 476 -5.45 22.99 31.29
C ASP A 476 -6.31 22.04 30.44
N LEU A 477 -6.52 20.79 30.89
CA LEU A 477 -7.26 19.77 30.16
C LEU A 477 -8.44 19.19 30.95
N THR A 478 -9.46 18.75 30.22
CA THR A 478 -10.58 17.94 30.71
C THR A 478 -10.86 16.80 29.73
N ILE A 479 -11.70 15.84 30.11
CA ILE A 479 -12.19 14.81 29.18
C ILE A 479 -13.17 15.44 28.19
N GLY A 480 -12.84 15.37 26.90
CA GLY A 480 -13.69 15.87 25.82
C GLY A 480 -14.73 14.85 25.34
N GLY A 481 -14.46 13.57 25.53
CA GLY A 481 -15.30 12.50 25.03
C GLY A 481 -14.62 11.14 25.05
N SER A 482 -15.18 10.20 24.31
CA SER A 482 -14.64 8.86 24.15
C SER A 482 -14.82 8.30 22.74
N ALA A 483 -13.98 7.34 22.38
CA ALA A 483 -14.15 6.46 21.24
C ALA A 483 -14.35 5.02 21.73
N ARG A 484 -15.25 4.28 21.07
CA ARG A 484 -15.49 2.87 21.35
C ARG A 484 -14.38 2.03 20.75
N TYR A 485 -13.93 1.04 21.52
CA TYR A 485 -12.84 0.12 21.21
C TYR A 485 -11.53 0.84 20.88
N ALA A 486 -10.43 0.36 21.41
CA ALA A 486 -9.13 0.92 21.06
C ALA A 486 -8.05 -0.15 21.07
N VAL A 487 -7.13 -0.05 20.12
CA VAL A 487 -5.93 -0.86 20.00
C VAL A 487 -4.74 0.08 20.04
N ARG A 488 -3.87 -0.09 21.03
CA ARG A 488 -2.68 0.72 21.19
C ARG A 488 -1.54 0.14 20.36
N PHE A 489 -1.00 0.94 19.44
CA PHE A 489 0.13 0.52 18.62
C PHE A 489 1.37 1.41 18.79
N SER A 490 1.29 2.71 19.07
CA SER A 490 2.50 3.52 19.31
C SER A 490 2.21 4.81 20.08
N GLY A 491 2.76 4.94 21.28
CA GLY A 491 2.62 6.15 22.08
C GLY A 491 1.14 6.49 22.36
N GLY A 492 0.72 7.71 22.03
CA GLY A 492 -0.67 8.17 22.03
C GLY A 492 -1.46 7.80 20.77
N GLY A 493 -0.86 7.05 19.84
CA GLY A 493 -1.50 6.52 18.65
C GLY A 493 -2.26 5.23 18.93
N TYR A 494 -3.57 5.29 18.72
CA TYR A 494 -4.49 4.15 18.83
C TYR A 494 -5.23 3.95 17.50
N MET A 495 -5.55 2.71 17.16
CA MET A 495 -6.68 2.43 16.29
C MET A 495 -7.95 2.48 17.15
N HIS A 496 -8.98 3.22 16.76
CA HIS A 496 -10.19 3.35 17.58
C HIS A 496 -11.43 3.68 16.74
N GLY A 497 -12.63 3.49 17.33
CA GLY A 497 -13.90 3.83 16.69
C GLY A 497 -14.11 5.33 16.52
N ILE A 498 -15.31 5.77 16.19
CA ILE A 498 -15.56 7.19 15.93
C ILE A 498 -15.59 7.95 17.29
N PRO A 499 -14.72 8.97 17.48
CA PRO A 499 -14.71 9.75 18.70
C PRO A 499 -15.95 10.64 18.79
N VAL A 500 -16.64 10.59 19.93
CA VAL A 500 -17.82 11.40 20.22
C VAL A 500 -17.73 12.05 21.61
N GLY A 501 -18.45 13.16 21.79
CA GLY A 501 -18.53 13.84 23.09
C GLY A 501 -19.24 12.99 24.15
N LEU A 502 -18.99 13.30 25.44
CA LEU A 502 -19.52 12.52 26.57
C LEU A 502 -21.05 12.36 26.58
N ASN A 503 -21.79 13.34 26.04
CA ASN A 503 -23.25 13.36 26.02
C ASN A 503 -23.85 12.92 24.67
N PHE A 504 -23.03 12.36 23.77
CA PHE A 504 -23.50 11.95 22.45
C PHE A 504 -24.52 10.81 22.56
N ARG A 505 -25.63 10.95 21.83
CA ARG A 505 -26.67 9.94 21.67
C ARG A 505 -26.93 9.72 20.18
N GLY A 506 -27.13 8.47 19.78
CA GLY A 506 -27.42 8.11 18.40
C GLY A 506 -26.30 7.33 17.72
N SER A 507 -26.38 7.24 16.39
CA SER A 507 -25.41 6.50 15.57
C SER A 507 -24.19 7.36 15.25
N THR A 508 -23.00 6.82 15.50
CA THR A 508 -21.73 7.47 15.12
C THR A 508 -21.58 7.63 13.61
N LEU A 509 -22.28 6.80 12.81
CA LEU A 509 -22.31 6.90 11.34
C LEU A 509 -22.87 8.24 10.83
N ASN A 510 -23.68 8.94 11.64
CA ASN A 510 -24.26 10.23 11.26
C ASN A 510 -23.35 11.43 11.61
N THR A 511 -22.12 11.18 12.08
CA THR A 511 -21.20 12.24 12.48
C THR A 511 -20.32 12.68 11.32
N GLY A 512 -19.93 13.96 11.31
CA GLY A 512 -18.95 14.46 10.34
C GLY A 512 -17.62 13.69 10.38
N THR A 513 -17.25 13.11 11.53
CA THR A 513 -16.05 12.27 11.66
C THR A 513 -16.18 10.97 10.87
N ALA A 514 -17.36 10.33 10.84
CA ALA A 514 -17.63 9.15 10.04
C ALA A 514 -17.45 9.42 8.54
N HIS A 515 -17.98 10.55 8.07
CA HIS A 515 -17.91 10.96 6.67
C HIS A 515 -16.49 11.29 6.18
N LYS A 516 -15.53 11.49 7.10
CA LYS A 516 -14.12 11.72 6.76
C LYS A 516 -13.31 10.43 6.60
N ILE A 517 -13.84 9.27 6.97
CA ILE A 517 -13.14 7.98 6.82
C ILE A 517 -12.82 7.74 5.33
N GLY A 518 -11.56 7.46 5.02
CA GLY A 518 -11.08 7.26 3.64
C GLY A 518 -10.93 8.54 2.83
N THR A 519 -10.90 9.72 3.46
CA THR A 519 -10.76 11.02 2.76
C THR A 519 -9.36 11.61 2.91
N TYR A 520 -9.03 12.21 4.04
CA TYR A 520 -7.74 12.83 4.29
C TYR A 520 -7.34 12.60 5.74
N LYS A 521 -6.04 12.77 6.01
CA LYS A 521 -5.47 12.70 7.36
C LYS A 521 -6.13 13.79 8.22
N ASP A 522 -6.78 13.41 9.31
CA ASP A 522 -7.51 14.36 10.19
C ASP A 522 -7.40 14.02 11.67
N SER A 523 -6.81 12.86 12.02
CA SER A 523 -6.67 12.44 13.41
C SER A 523 -5.45 13.11 14.09
N HIS A 524 -5.34 12.95 15.41
CA HIS A 524 -4.16 13.32 16.18
C HIS A 524 -3.36 12.04 16.47
N LYS A 525 -2.50 11.58 15.54
CA LYS A 525 -1.69 10.34 15.58
C LYS A 525 -2.45 9.01 15.38
N CYS A 526 -3.72 8.96 15.77
CA CYS A 526 -4.56 7.77 15.76
C CYS A 526 -4.97 7.30 14.35
N VAL A 527 -5.57 6.13 14.28
CA VAL A 527 -6.26 5.60 13.11
C VAL A 527 -7.73 5.42 13.48
N ARG A 528 -8.63 6.08 12.76
CA ARG A 528 -10.07 6.05 13.04
C ARG A 528 -10.78 5.07 12.12
N HIS A 529 -11.70 4.32 12.70
CA HIS A 529 -12.51 3.29 12.06
C HIS A 529 -13.99 3.52 12.34
N PHE A 530 -14.85 2.87 11.56
CA PHE A 530 -16.23 2.64 11.98
C PHE A 530 -16.26 1.75 13.23
N ASP A 531 -17.26 1.93 14.09
CA ASP A 531 -17.30 1.29 15.41
C ASP A 531 -17.35 -0.25 15.33
N ASP A 532 -18.07 -0.81 14.36
CA ASP A 532 -18.17 -2.25 14.14
C ASP A 532 -16.88 -2.84 13.55
N GLN A 533 -16.19 -2.09 12.68
CA GLN A 533 -14.88 -2.46 12.15
C GLN A 533 -13.85 -2.59 13.29
N ILE A 534 -13.73 -1.59 14.17
CA ILE A 534 -12.77 -1.67 15.28
C ILE A 534 -13.18 -2.70 16.33
N GLU A 535 -14.47 -2.92 16.54
CA GLU A 535 -14.97 -3.98 17.41
C GLU A 535 -14.49 -5.35 16.91
N PHE A 536 -14.62 -5.59 15.60
CA PHE A 536 -14.13 -6.81 14.96
C PHE A 536 -12.61 -6.94 15.12
N ILE A 537 -11.85 -5.86 14.86
CA ILE A 537 -10.38 -5.85 15.01
C ILE A 537 -9.97 -6.19 16.45
N VAL A 538 -10.60 -5.57 17.47
CA VAL A 538 -10.31 -5.85 18.88
C VAL A 538 -10.59 -7.31 19.23
N LYS A 539 -11.71 -7.87 18.76
CA LYS A 539 -12.04 -9.29 18.96
C LYS A 539 -11.03 -10.22 18.29
N TRP A 540 -10.61 -9.91 17.06
CA TRP A 540 -9.62 -10.69 16.31
C TRP A 540 -8.21 -10.66 16.95
N ILE A 541 -7.78 -9.48 17.42
CA ILE A 541 -6.51 -9.31 18.13
C ILE A 541 -6.53 -10.10 19.44
N ASN A 542 -7.59 -9.93 20.24
CA ASN A 542 -7.66 -10.56 21.54
C ASN A 542 -7.85 -12.07 21.42
N ALA A 543 -8.60 -12.54 20.41
CA ALA A 543 -9.05 -13.92 20.31
C ALA A 543 -9.54 -14.43 21.67
N ASP A 544 -8.92 -15.48 22.21
CA ASP A 544 -9.25 -16.05 23.51
C ASP A 544 -8.39 -15.52 24.68
N SER A 545 -7.55 -14.51 24.45
CA SER A 545 -6.59 -13.99 25.44
C SER A 545 -7.23 -13.73 26.81
N LYS A 546 -6.55 -14.24 27.84
CA LYS A 546 -6.92 -14.07 29.25
C LYS A 546 -6.02 -13.06 29.97
N ILE A 547 -4.98 -12.53 29.31
CA ILE A 547 -4.06 -11.57 29.93
C ILE A 547 -4.73 -10.20 30.04
N ARG A 548 -4.91 -9.72 31.28
CA ARG A 548 -5.57 -8.45 31.60
C ARG A 548 -4.67 -7.56 32.45
N ASP A 549 -4.71 -6.26 32.16
CA ASP A 549 -4.18 -5.21 33.02
C ASP A 549 -5.23 -4.10 33.14
N ARG A 550 -5.98 -4.11 34.25
CA ARG A 550 -7.17 -3.26 34.44
C ARG A 550 -8.15 -3.47 33.27
N ASP A 551 -8.53 -2.40 32.58
CA ASP A 551 -9.43 -2.45 31.41
C ASP A 551 -8.74 -2.94 30.12
N ASN A 552 -7.42 -3.12 30.15
CA ASN A 552 -6.65 -3.51 28.98
C ASN A 552 -6.61 -5.02 28.83
N THR A 553 -6.64 -5.49 27.59
CA THR A 553 -6.39 -6.89 27.21
C THR A 553 -5.08 -6.94 26.43
N ILE A 554 -4.16 -7.78 26.86
CA ILE A 554 -2.86 -7.94 26.19
C ILE A 554 -2.99 -9.14 25.25
N PRO A 555 -2.63 -9.03 23.95
CA PRO A 555 -2.68 -10.16 23.04
C PRO A 555 -1.71 -11.26 23.47
N GLU A 556 -2.20 -12.51 23.58
CA GLU A 556 -1.35 -13.67 23.83
C GLU A 556 -0.53 -14.02 22.58
N GLU A 557 -1.19 -14.09 21.43
CA GLU A 557 -0.54 -14.17 20.13
C GLU A 557 -0.05 -12.78 19.70
N PRO A 558 1.24 -12.62 19.31
CA PRO A 558 1.75 -11.33 18.89
C PRO A 558 1.03 -10.83 17.64
N VAL A 559 0.64 -9.56 17.66
CA VAL A 559 0.08 -8.83 16.51
C VAL A 559 0.98 -7.65 16.21
N ILE A 560 1.35 -7.44 14.95
CA ILE A 560 2.20 -6.32 14.53
C ILE A 560 1.40 -5.38 13.62
N ALA A 561 1.38 -4.09 13.97
CA ALA A 561 0.93 -3.03 13.08
C ALA A 561 2.09 -2.54 12.21
N VAL A 562 1.92 -2.63 10.90
CA VAL A 562 2.85 -2.12 9.89
C VAL A 562 2.26 -0.85 9.30
N VAL A 563 2.92 0.28 9.50
CA VAL A 563 2.54 1.56 8.89
C VAL A 563 3.51 1.89 7.75
N LEU A 564 2.96 2.11 6.55
CA LEU A 564 3.61 2.11 5.23
C LEU A 564 4.31 3.39 4.78
#